data_AF-A0A257EQ82-F1
#
_entry.id   AF-A0A257EQ82-F1
#
_cell.length_a   1.000
_cell.length_b   1.000
_cell.length_c   1.000
_cell.angle_alpha   90.00
_cell.angle_beta   90.00
_cell.angle_gamma   90.00
#
_symmetry.space_group_name_H-M   'P 1'
#
loop_
_entity.id
_entity.type
_entity.pdbx_description
1 polymer ?
#
loop_
_entity_poly.entity_id
_entity_poly.type
_entity_poly.pdbx_seq_one_letter_code
_entity_poly.pdbx_strand_id
1 'polypeptide(L)'
;MANLTLSIPDPDLARARKLAAERGTTVNAMVRAFLAKQVNTITPEQQEAIDWMVNFGKTQTGDLALPLPSREETYAERLDRW
;
A
#
# COMPACT_ATOMS: atom_id res chain seq x y z
N MET A 1 15.71 5.05 12.08
CA MET A 1 15.45 5.38 10.67
C MET A 1 15.20 4.08 9.93
N ALA A 2 14.04 3.92 9.30
CA ALA A 2 13.76 2.72 8.50
C ALA A 2 14.42 2.83 7.13
N ASN A 3 15.14 1.79 6.72
CA ASN A 3 15.71 1.68 5.38
C ASN A 3 14.81 0.77 4.56
N LEU A 4 14.37 1.24 3.40
CA LEU A 4 13.54 0.49 2.46
C LEU A 4 14.32 0.30 1.16
N THR A 5 14.40 -0.94 0.69
CA THR A 5 14.97 -1.27 -0.62
C THR A 5 13.83 -1.47 -1.61
N LEU A 6 13.86 -0.75 -2.72
CA LEU A 6 12.90 -0.86 -3.81
C LEU A 6 13.56 -1.51 -5.01
N SER A 7 12.95 -2.56 -5.54
CA SER A 7 13.36 -3.16 -6.81
C SER A 7 12.62 -2.45 -7.93
N ILE A 8 13.37 -1.85 -8.87
CA ILE A 8 12.84 -1.04 -9.95
C ILE A 8 13.47 -1.52 -11.25
N PRO A 9 12.72 -1.65 -12.36
CA PRO A 9 13.30 -1.95 -13.66
C PRO A 9 14.40 -0.94 -14.05
N ASP A 10 15.49 -1.44 -14.61
CA ASP A 10 16.63 -0.63 -15.07
C ASP A 10 16.27 0.57 -15.97
N PRO A 11 15.36 0.47 -16.96
CA PRO A 11 15.02 1.63 -17.79
C PRO A 11 14.35 2.75 -16.98
N ASP A 12 13.60 2.41 -15.94
CA ASP A 12 12.95 3.40 -15.08
C ASP A 12 13.96 4.05 -14.15
N LEU A 13 14.89 3.27 -13.60
CA LEU A 13 15.97 3.78 -12.77
C LEU A 13 16.88 4.73 -13.55
N ALA A 14 17.20 4.42 -14.81
CA ALA A 14 18.00 5.28 -15.67
C ALA A 14 17.31 6.63 -15.93
N ARG A 15 16.00 6.62 -16.23
CA ARG A 15 15.19 7.84 -16.40
C ARG A 15 15.15 8.67 -15.11
N ALA A 16 14.92 8.02 -13.97
CA ALA A 16 14.89 8.68 -12.68
C ALA A 16 16.25 9.34 -12.33
N ARG A 17 17.37 8.68 -12.63
CA ARG A 17 18.72 9.24 -12.44
C ARG A 17 18.97 10.46 -13.31
N LYS A 18 18.56 10.42 -14.59
CA LYS A 18 18.67 11.57 -15.49
C LYS A 18 17.89 12.77 -14.94
N LEU A 19 16.64 12.54 -14.54
CA LEU A 19 15.80 13.58 -13.94
C LEU A 19 16.39 14.14 -12.64
N ALA A 20 16.98 13.28 -11.81
CA ALA A 20 17.66 13.71 -10.58
C ALA A 20 18.82 14.66 -10.89
N ALA A 21 19.63 14.32 -11.89
CA ALA A 21 20.75 15.14 -12.33
C ALA A 21 20.30 16.50 -12.89
N GLU A 22 19.26 16.51 -13.73
CA GLU A 22 18.65 17.74 -14.27
C GLU A 22 18.16 18.68 -13.15
N ARG A 23 17.71 18.11 -12.03
CA ARG A 23 17.21 18.85 -10.85
C ARG A 23 18.29 19.13 -9.79
N GLY A 24 19.54 18.75 -10.02
CA GLY A 24 20.62 18.93 -9.05
C GLY A 24 20.41 18.17 -7.73
N THR A 25 19.74 17.02 -7.78
CA THR A 25 19.37 16.22 -6.60
C THR A 25 19.68 14.73 -6.80
N THR A 26 19.31 13.89 -5.83
CA THR A 26 19.43 12.44 -5.92
C THR A 26 18.07 11.76 -6.06
N VAL A 27 18.03 10.59 -6.69
CA VAL A 27 16.80 9.77 -6.78
C VAL A 27 16.22 9.51 -5.40
N ASN A 28 17.08 9.22 -4.42
CA ASN A 28 16.66 8.93 -3.05
C ASN A 28 16.01 10.16 -2.38
N ALA A 29 16.58 11.35 -2.59
CA ALA A 29 15.98 12.59 -2.10
C ALA A 29 14.61 12.87 -2.75
N MET A 30 14.48 12.64 -4.06
CA MET A 30 13.18 12.80 -4.75
C MET A 30 12.13 11.83 -4.22
N VAL A 31 12.47 10.55 -4.03
CA VAL A 31 11.56 9.55 -3.49
C VAL A 31 11.13 9.91 -2.07
N ARG A 32 12.07 10.33 -1.21
CA ARG A 32 11.76 10.79 0.15
C ARG A 32 10.82 11.99 0.15
N ALA A 33 11.08 13.00 -0.68
CA ALA A 33 10.22 14.18 -0.77
C ALA A 33 8.81 13.82 -1.27
N PHE A 34 8.71 12.91 -2.23
CA PHE A 34 7.42 12.40 -2.72
C PHE A 34 6.63 11.68 -1.61
N LEU A 35 7.26 10.74 -0.92
CA LEU A 35 6.62 10.00 0.17
C LEU A 35 6.21 10.91 1.33
N ALA A 36 7.06 11.87 1.71
CA ALA A 36 6.74 12.86 2.74
C ALA A 36 5.53 13.72 2.32
N LYS A 37 5.47 14.14 1.05
CA LYS A 37 4.30 14.88 0.53
C LYS A 37 3.03 14.03 0.62
N GLN A 38 3.09 12.76 0.24
CA GLN A 38 1.93 11.87 0.30
C GLN A 38 1.41 11.73 1.74
N VAL A 39 2.29 11.47 2.70
CA VAL A 39 1.92 11.39 4.12
C VAL A 39 1.32 12.70 4.63
N ASN A 40 1.89 13.85 4.25
CA ASN A 40 1.37 15.16 4.65
C ASN A 40 0.04 15.54 3.95
N THR A 41 -0.38 14.77 2.94
CA THR A 41 -1.66 14.94 2.24
C THR A 41 -2.76 14.04 2.84
N ILE A 42 -2.38 13.11 3.73
CA ILE A 42 -3.33 12.25 4.45
C ILE A 42 -4.09 13.13 5.45
N THR A 43 -5.43 13.15 5.33
CA THR A 43 -6.26 13.84 6.33
C THR A 43 -6.23 13.08 7.66
N PRO A 44 -6.48 13.74 8.81
CA PRO A 44 -6.55 13.05 10.10
C PRO A 44 -7.48 11.83 10.09
N GLU A 45 -8.61 11.93 9.39
CA GLU A 45 -9.60 10.86 9.21
C GLU A 45 -9.03 9.65 8.42
N GLN A 46 -8.25 9.91 7.38
CA GLN A 46 -7.59 8.85 6.61
C GLN A 46 -6.48 8.18 7.42
N GLN A 47 -5.76 8.95 8.25
CA GLN A 47 -4.75 8.40 9.14
C GLN A 47 -5.40 7.48 10.19
N GLU A 48 -6.54 7.86 10.76
CA GLU A 48 -7.30 7.03 11.70
C GLU A 48 -7.77 5.71 11.06
N ALA A 49 -8.25 5.76 9.80
CA ALA A 49 -8.64 4.56 9.06
C ALA A 49 -7.44 3.62 8.79
N ILE A 50 -6.28 4.17 8.45
CA ILE A 50 -5.03 3.40 8.26
C ILE A 50 -4.61 2.75 9.58
N ASP A 51 -4.60 3.52 10.67
CA ASP A 51 -4.22 3.02 11.99
C ASP A 51 -5.18 1.93 12.48
N TRP A 52 -6.48 2.10 12.25
CA TRP A 52 -7.48 1.06 12.51
C TRP A 52 -7.19 -0.22 11.72
N MET A 53 -6.92 -0.12 10.41
CA MET A 53 -6.66 -1.28 9.55
C MET A 53 -5.36 -2.01 9.93
N VAL A 54 -4.29 -1.26 10.24
CA VAL A 54 -3.01 -1.81 10.70
C VAL A 54 -3.19 -2.50 12.06
N ASN A 55 -3.95 -1.90 12.97
CA ASN A 55 -4.25 -2.52 14.26
C ASN A 55 -5.12 -3.76 14.09
N PHE A 56 -6.15 -3.70 13.23
CA PHE A 56 -6.99 -4.85 12.89
C PHE A 56 -6.16 -6.03 12.38
N GLY A 57 -5.23 -5.80 11.44
CA GLY A 57 -4.35 -6.85 10.93
C GLY A 57 -3.37 -7.42 11.96
N LYS A 58 -2.99 -6.64 12.99
CA LYS A 58 -2.12 -7.10 14.09
C LYS A 58 -2.89 -7.85 15.17
N THR A 59 -4.12 -7.45 15.47
CA THR A 59 -4.96 -8.07 16.49
C THR A 59 -5.69 -9.29 15.96
N GLN A 60 -6.04 -9.31 14.66
CA GLN A 60 -6.46 -10.53 13.97
C GLN A 60 -5.25 -11.42 13.70
N THR A 61 -4.79 -12.11 14.74
CA THR A 61 -4.27 -13.47 14.57
C THR A 61 -5.48 -14.38 14.40
N GLY A 62 -6.29 -14.10 13.37
CA GLY A 62 -7.44 -14.91 13.03
C GLY A 62 -6.89 -16.23 12.53
N ASP A 63 -6.93 -17.24 13.40
CA ASP A 63 -6.99 -18.61 12.93
C ASP A 63 -8.18 -18.64 11.97
N LEU A 64 -7.91 -18.62 10.65
CA LEU A 64 -8.90 -18.89 9.61
C LEU A 64 -9.25 -20.39 9.68
N ALA A 65 -9.61 -20.86 10.87
CA ALA A 65 -9.99 -22.22 11.20
C ALA A 65 -11.30 -22.61 10.51
N LEU A 66 -12.03 -21.62 9.96
CA LEU A 66 -13.17 -21.85 9.10
C LEU A 66 -12.69 -21.71 7.64
N PRO A 67 -12.94 -22.73 6.80
CA PRO A 67 -12.68 -22.61 5.37
C PRO A 67 -13.44 -21.39 4.86
N LEU A 68 -12.76 -20.56 4.07
CA LEU A 68 -13.41 -19.47 3.35
C LEU A 68 -14.62 -20.04 2.60
N PRO A 69 -15.80 -19.40 2.71
CA PRO A 69 -17.00 -19.92 2.06
C PRO A 69 -16.73 -20.05 0.56
N SER A 70 -17.21 -21.16 0.00
CA SER A 70 -17.06 -21.41 -1.42
C SER A 70 -17.78 -20.31 -2.23
N ARG A 71 -17.38 -20.19 -3.50
CA ARG A 71 -18.06 -19.29 -4.44
C ARG A 71 -19.57 -19.57 -4.47
N GLU A 72 -19.96 -20.84 -4.40
CA GLU A 72 -21.35 -21.29 -4.45
C GLU A 72 -22.13 -20.86 -3.19
N GLU A 73 -21.53 -20.99 -2.01
CA GLU A 73 -22.10 -20.52 -0.74
C GLU A 73 -22.25 -19.00 -0.71
N THR A 74 -21.31 -18.27 -1.30
CA THR A 74 -21.35 -16.80 -1.37
C THR A 74 -22.51 -16.27 -2.24
N TYR A 75 -22.94 -17.06 -3.22
CA TYR A 75 -24.02 -16.69 -4.14
C TYR A 75 -25.33 -17.44 -3.90
N ALA A 76 -25.41 -18.32 -2.89
CA ALA A 76 -26.59 -19.12 -2.57
C ALA A 76 -27.84 -18.24 -2.34
N GLU A 77 -27.71 -17.14 -1.58
CA GLU A 77 -28.81 -16.21 -1.30
C GLU A 77 -29.30 -15.41 -2.53
N ARG A 78 -28.53 -15.38 -3.63
CA ARG A 78 -28.96 -14.73 -4.89
C ARG A 78 -29.81 -15.64 -5.77
N LEU A 79 -29.63 -16.96 -5.66
CA LEU A 79 -30.37 -17.94 -6.44
C LEU A 79 -31.80 -18.17 -5.92
N ASP A 80 -32.07 -17.86 -4.65
CA ASP A 80 -33.38 -18.05 -4.00
C ASP A 80 -34.38 -16.90 -4.25
N ARG A 81 -33.98 -15.87 -5.02
CA ARG A 81 -34.83 -14.70 -5.36
C ARG A 81 -35.36 -14.73 -6.80
N TRP A 82 -35.33 -15.88 -7.46
CA TRP A 82 -35.85 -16.10 -8.81
C TRP A 82 -36.71 -17.36 -8.87
#